data_AF-A0A7Y5PLF4-F1
#
_entry.id   AF-A0A7Y5PLF4-F1
#
_cell.length_a   1.000
_cell.length_b   1.000
_cell.length_c   1.000
_cell.angle_alpha   90.00
_cell.angle_beta   90.00
_cell.angle_gamma   90.00
#
_symmetry.space_group_name_H-M   'P 1'
#
loop_
_entity.id
_entity.type
_entity.pdbx_description
1 polymer ?
#
loop_
_entity_poly.entity_id
_entity_poly.type
_entity_poly.pdbx_seq_one_letter_code
_entity_poly.pdbx_strand_id
1 'polypeptide(L)' 'MPLHREPRLADPDGFYEALIDSQRDLSDDGAALMNAKLVLILANHIGDRAVLDEALALARPASAAAASASATSAPT' A
#
# COMPACT_ATOMS: atom_id res chain seq x y z
N MET A 1 -16.54 8.53 -7.50
CA MET A 1 -15.44 9.28 -8.16
C MET A 1 -14.57 8.27 -8.92
N PRO A 2 -13.93 8.58 -10.06
CA PRO A 2 -13.03 7.62 -10.72
C PRO A 2 -11.69 7.48 -9.99
N LEU A 3 -11.10 6.28 -9.99
CA LEU A 3 -9.74 6.06 -9.48
C LEU A 3 -8.74 6.70 -10.45
N HIS A 4 -7.94 7.65 -9.97
CA HIS A 4 -6.89 8.28 -10.77
C HIS A 4 -5.56 7.55 -10.60
N ARG A 5 -4.99 7.09 -11.72
CA ARG A 5 -3.77 6.30 -11.76
C ARG A 5 -2.54 7.10 -12.17
N GLU A 6 -2.73 8.34 -12.63
CA GLU A 6 -1.63 9.25 -12.93
C GLU A 6 -1.13 9.98 -11.68
N PRO A 7 0.17 10.34 -11.61
CA PRO A 7 0.68 11.21 -10.57
C PRO A 7 -0.05 12.56 -10.61
N ARG A 8 -0.81 12.87 -9.55
CA ARG A 8 -1.49 14.17 -9.39
C ARG A 8 -0.84 15.05 -8.32
N LEU A 9 0.13 14.51 -7.59
CA LEU A 9 0.86 15.27 -6.60
C LEU A 9 1.78 16.27 -7.30
N ALA A 10 1.72 17.53 -6.88
CA ALA A 10 2.58 18.58 -7.44
C ALA A 10 4.07 18.32 -7.15
N ASP A 11 4.35 17.67 -6.02
CA ASP A 11 5.70 17.27 -5.60
C ASP A 11 5.66 15.83 -5.06
N PRO A 12 5.79 14.81 -5.94
CA PRO A 12 5.79 13.41 -5.52
C PRO A 12 7.02 13.05 -4.67
N ASP A 13 8.17 13.66 -4.96
CA ASP A 13 9.43 13.38 -4.27
C ASP A 13 9.41 13.93 -2.84
N GLY A 14 8.95 15.18 -2.66
CA GLY A 14 8.82 15.78 -1.32
C GLY A 14 7.81 15.07 -0.43
N PHE A 15 6.72 14.54 -1.00
CA PHE A 15 5.81 13.68 -0.22
C PHE A 15 6.45 12.35 0.17
N TYR A 16 7.24 11.75 -0.73
CA TYR A 16 7.94 10.52 -0.42
C TYR A 16 8.98 10.74 0.69
N GLU A 17 9.74 11.85 0.63
CA GLU A 17 10.67 12.24 1.69
C GLU A 17 9.94 12.42 3.04
N ALA A 18 8.83 13.17 3.06
CA ALA A 18 8.03 13.37 4.25
C ALA A 18 7.47 12.04 4.81
N LEU A 19 7.09 11.10 3.95
CA LEU A 19 6.63 9.77 4.35
C LEU A 19 7.77 9.00 5.04
N ILE A 20 8.96 8.97 4.45
CA ILE A 20 10.12 8.29 5.04
C ILE A 20 10.52 8.93 6.37
N ASP A 21 10.56 10.25 6.44
CA ASP A 21 10.92 10.97 7.66
C ASP A 21 9.91 10.72 8.78
N SER A 22 8.62 10.64 8.46
CA SER A 22 7.58 10.38 9.47
C SER A 22 7.67 9.00 10.13
N GLN A 23 8.38 8.05 9.52
CA GLN A 23 8.60 6.71 10.05
C GLN A 23 10.04 6.43 10.49
N ARG A 24 10.95 7.41 10.39
CA ARG A 24 12.40 7.26 10.64
C ARG A 24 12.73 6.77 12.04
N ASP A 25 11.95 7.17 13.04
CA ASP A 25 12.17 6.82 14.45
C ASP A 25 11.26 5.66 14.93
N LEU A 26 10.51 5.04 14.02
CA LEU A 26 9.63 3.92 14.33
C LEU A 26 10.35 2.59 14.11
N SER A 27 9.98 1.57 14.89
CA SER A 27 10.28 0.18 14.53
C SER A 27 9.52 -0.22 13.27
N ASP A 28 9.94 -1.31 12.62
CA ASP A 28 9.28 -1.85 11.42
C ASP A 28 7.77 -2.05 11.64
N ASP A 29 7.37 -2.61 12.80
CA ASP A 29 5.97 -2.78 13.19
C ASP A 29 5.25 -1.44 13.38
N GLY A 30 5.95 -0.44 13.95
CA GLY A 30 5.42 0.91 14.12
C GLY A 30 5.20 1.63 12.80
N ALA A 31 6.15 1.51 11.87
CA ALA A 31 6.05 2.04 10.51
C ALA A 31 4.90 1.37 9.74
N ALA A 32 4.75 0.05 9.85
CA ALA A 32 3.63 -0.69 9.26
C ALA A 32 2.27 -0.23 9.82
N LEU A 33 2.16 -0.05 11.14
CA LEU A 33 0.96 0.46 11.78
C LEU A 33 0.64 1.90 11.35
N MET A 34 1.65 2.76 11.25
CA MET A 34 1.50 4.14 10.78
C MET A 34 0.97 4.16 9.34
N ASN A 35 1.55 3.37 8.45
CA ASN A 35 1.12 3.25 7.06
C ASN A 35 -0.32 2.73 6.97
N ALA A 36 -0.71 1.72 7.77
CA ALA A 36 -2.07 1.23 7.82
C ALA A 36 -3.07 2.33 8.26
N LYS A 37 -2.72 3.13 9.26
CA LYS A 37 -3.52 4.28 9.70
C LYS A 37 -3.65 5.34 8.60
N LEU A 38 -2.54 5.67 7.93
CA LEU A 38 -2.55 6.63 6.82
C LEU A 38 -3.49 6.17 5.70
N VAL A 39 -3.41 4.91 5.30
CA VAL A 39 -4.31 4.32 4.29
C VAL A 39 -5.77 4.41 4.72
N LEU A 40 -6.10 4.14 5.98
CA LEU A 40 -7.48 4.26 6.49
C LEU A 40 -7.98 5.72 6.48
N ILE A 41 -7.13 6.68 6.85
CA ILE A 41 -7.48 8.11 6.80
C ILE A 41 -7.77 8.53 5.35
N LEU A 42 -6.93 8.13 4.40
CA LEU A 42 -7.14 8.42 2.98
C LEU A 42 -8.38 7.71 2.44
N ALA A 43 -8.66 6.48 2.88
CA ALA A 43 -9.86 5.75 2.50
C ALA A 43 -11.14 6.47 2.96
N ASN A 44 -11.13 7.00 4.19
CA ASN A 44 -12.24 7.81 4.71
C ASN A 44 -12.41 9.12 3.94
N HIS A 45 -11.31 9.74 3.51
CA HIS A 45 -11.37 10.96 2.68
C HIS A 45 -11.97 10.69 1.29
N ILE A 46 -11.67 9.54 0.69
CA ILE A 46 -12.25 9.12 -0.60
C ILE A 46 -13.74 8.79 -0.46
N GLY A 47 -14.14 8.06 0.59
CA GLY A 47 -15.54 7.78 0.93
C GLY A 47 -16.31 6.88 -0.05
N ASP A 48 -15.70 6.48 -1.16
CA ASP A 48 -16.31 5.68 -2.23
C ASP A 48 -15.79 4.24 -2.21
N ARG A 49 -16.67 3.29 -1.84
CA ARG A 49 -16.30 1.89 -1.69
C ARG A 49 -15.82 1.25 -3.01
N ALA A 50 -16.41 1.61 -4.14
CA ALA A 50 -16.03 1.03 -5.43
C ALA A 50 -14.60 1.42 -5.83
N VAL A 51 -14.21 2.66 -5.54
CA VAL A 51 -12.84 3.16 -5.76
C VAL A 51 -11.83 2.43 -4.89
N LEU A 52 -12.18 2.18 -3.63
CA LEU A 52 -11.31 1.47 -2.70
C LEU A 52 -11.13 0.00 -3.10
N ASP A 53 -12.20 -0.67 -3.53
CA ASP A 53 -12.11 -2.06 -4.01
C ASP A 53 -11.26 -2.16 -5.29
N GLU A 54 -11.37 -1.20 -6.22
CA GLU A 54 -10.51 -1.11 -7.40
C GLU A 54 -9.03 -0.87 -7.02
N ALA A 55 -8.77 0.04 -6.08
CA ALA A 55 -7.42 0.31 -5.60
C ALA A 55 -6.77 -0.92 -4.93
N LEU A 56 -7.53 -1.67 -4.12
CA LEU A 56 -7.06 -2.91 -3.50
C LEU A 56 -6.73 -3.99 -4.52
N ALA A 57 -7.51 -4.09 -5.61
CA ALA A 57 -7.23 -5.03 -6.69
C ALA A 57 -5.93 -4.70 -7.41
N LEU A 58 -5.65 -3.42 -7.63
CA LEU A 58 -4.42 -2.94 -8.30
C LEU A 58 -3.18 -3.02 -7.40
N ALA A 59 -3.33 -2.78 -6.09
CA ALA A 59 -2.22 -2.81 -5.14
C ALA A 59 -1.74 -4.23 -4.80
N ARG A 60 -2.52 -5.27 -5.14
CA ARG A 60 -2.15 -6.66 -4.86
C ARG A 60 -0.93 -7.06 -5.70
N PRO A 61 0.23 -7.36 -5.09
CA PRO A 61 1.40 -7.78 -5.85
C PRO A 61 1.11 -9.11 -6.56
N ALA A 62 1.50 -9.22 -7.84
CA ALA A 62 1.32 -10.43 -8.65
C ALA A 62 1.98 -11.68 -8.00
N SER A 63 2.99 -11.49 -7.15
CA SER A 63 3.74 -12.55 -6.49
C SER A 63 3.04 -13.17 -5.27
N ALA A 64 1.98 -12.56 -4.73
CA ALA A 64 1.23 -13.13 -3.59
C ALA A 64 0.55 -14.48 -3.93
N ALA A 65 0.35 -14.79 -5.22
CA ALA A 65 -0.15 -16.08 -5.68
C ALA A 65 0.95 -17.15 -5.90
N ALA A 66 2.23 -16.75 -6.01
CA ALA A 66 3.35 -17.66 -6.32
C ALA A 66 4.04 -18.23 -5.07
N ALA A 67 3.98 -17.52 -3.93
CA ALA A 67 4.64 -17.93 -2.68
C ALA A 67 4.02 -19.20 -2.04
N SER A 68 2.80 -19.58 -2.42
CA SER A 68 2.16 -20.82 -1.94
C SER A 68 2.53 -22.07 -2.77
N ALA A 69 3.20 -21.91 -3.92
CA ALA A 69 3.49 -23.00 -4.84
C ALA A 69 4.90 -23.62 -4.68
N SER A 70 5.82 -22.94 -3.99
CA SER A 70 7.21 -23.39 -3.86
C SER A 70 7.51 -24.24 -2.62
N ALA A 71 6.52 -24.53 -1.76
CA ALA A 71 6.70 -25.37 -0.57
C ALA A 71 6.47 -26.87 -0.80
N THR A 72 6.11 -27.30 -2.01
CA THR A 72 5.82 -28.71 -2.33
C THR A 72 6.77 -29.24 -3.39
N SER A 73 8.04 -29.45 -3.05
CA SER A 73 8.97 -30.28 -3.83
C SER A 73 10.18 -30.69 -2.98
N ALA A 74 9.95 -31.54 -1.99
CA ALA A 74 10.98 -32.46 -1.49
C ALA A 74 10.33 -33.81 -1.22
N PRO A 75 10.50 -34.76 -2.15
CA PRO A 75 10.61 -36.17 -1.76
C PRO A 75 11.93 -36.77 -2.28
N THR A 76 12.68 -37.30 -1.30
CA THR A 76 13.69 -38.38 -1.35
C THR A 76 14.94 -38.19 -2.21
#